data_AF-A0A2G9H3R3-F1
#
_entry.id   AF-A0A2G9H3R3-F1
#
_cell.length_a   1.000
_cell.length_b   1.000
_cell.length_c   1.000
_cell.angle_alpha   90.00
_cell.angle_beta   90.00
_cell.angle_gamma   90.00
#
_symmetry.space_group_name_H-M   'P 1'
#
loop_
_entity.id
_entity.type
_entity.pdbx_description
1 polymer ?
#
loop_
_entity_poly.entity_id
_entity_poly.type
_entity_poly.pdbx_seq_one_letter_code
_entity_poly.pdbx_strand_id
1 'polypeptide(L)'
;MLAQFVVDSHFNSQSKGPYLEDRSVANSQDDVQASTRQTDPEIIPQELLKKYLTYAKLNVFPRLHDADLDKLTQVYAELRRESSHGQGVPIAVRHIESMIRMSEAHARMHLRQHVIQEDVDMAIRVLLDSFISTQKFGVQKALQKSFKRYMIFKKDFNAIVLHLLRVLVKDALHFEEIASGSSTNLSYVDVKIEDLQNKALDYGISDLKAFFNSTEFSNANFELDEARGIIRHRLGH
;
A
#
# COMPACT_ATOMS: atom_id res chain seq x y z
N MET A 1 11.19 2.85 -11.76
CA MET A 1 10.70 3.73 -10.68
C MET A 1 11.76 3.94 -9.58
N LEU A 2 12.17 2.93 -8.81
CA LEU A 2 13.19 3.12 -7.75
C LEU A 2 14.56 3.56 -8.29
N ALA A 3 15.05 2.94 -9.37
CA ALA A 3 16.33 3.28 -9.98
C ALA A 3 16.40 4.74 -10.46
N GLN A 4 15.37 5.21 -11.17
CA GLN A 4 15.24 6.62 -11.57
C GLN A 4 15.19 7.55 -10.36
N PHE A 5 14.39 7.24 -9.33
CA PHE A 5 14.30 8.05 -8.11
C PHE A 5 15.67 8.24 -7.45
N VAL A 6 16.45 7.15 -7.34
CA VAL A 6 17.80 7.19 -6.74
C VAL A 6 18.75 8.05 -7.57
N VAL A 7 18.78 7.86 -8.90
CA VAL A 7 19.63 8.65 -9.81
C VAL A 7 19.29 10.14 -9.74
N ASP A 8 18.00 10.48 -9.78
CA ASP A 8 17.52 11.86 -9.69
C ASP A 8 17.85 12.49 -8.33
N SER A 9 17.64 11.75 -7.24
CA SER A 9 17.96 12.21 -5.88
C SER A 9 19.46 12.48 -5.74
N HIS A 10 20.32 11.62 -6.28
CA HIS A 10 21.76 11.80 -6.26
C HIS A 10 22.19 13.00 -7.12
N PHE A 11 21.60 13.17 -8.30
CA PHE A 11 21.88 14.30 -9.18
C PHE A 11 21.54 15.64 -8.50
N ASN A 12 20.39 15.71 -7.82
CA ASN A 12 19.91 16.92 -7.15
C ASN A 12 20.60 17.24 -5.82
N SER A 13 21.32 16.28 -5.21
CA SER A 13 21.96 16.42 -3.89
C SER A 13 23.46 16.73 -3.96
N GLN A 14 24.02 16.97 -5.14
CA GLN A 14 25.44 17.34 -5.28
C GLN A 14 25.66 18.80 -4.86
N SER A 15 26.72 19.06 -4.11
CA SER A 15 27.12 20.43 -3.81
C SER A 15 27.55 21.10 -5.12
N LYS A 16 26.92 22.22 -5.47
CA LYS A 16 27.42 23.10 -6.52
C LYS A 16 28.77 23.63 -6.02
N GLY A 17 29.87 23.09 -6.57
CA GLY A 17 31.22 23.43 -6.15
C GLY A 17 31.54 24.92 -6.33
N PRO A 18 32.61 25.43 -5.70
CA PRO A 18 32.94 26.87 -5.67
C PRO A 18 33.40 27.47 -7.01
N TYR A 19 33.31 26.75 -8.13
CA TYR A 19 33.81 27.15 -9.45
C TYR A 19 32.69 27.52 -10.45
N LEU A 20 31.64 28.22 -10.00
CA LEU A 20 30.56 28.69 -10.89
C LEU A 20 30.15 30.15 -10.60
N GLU A 21 31.12 31.04 -10.35
CA GLU A 21 30.87 32.49 -10.48
C GLU A 21 31.16 33.05 -11.88
N ASP A 22 31.55 32.25 -12.87
CA ASP A 22 31.80 32.78 -14.23
C ASP A 22 31.26 31.89 -15.36
N ARG A 23 29.95 31.65 -15.36
CA ARG A 23 29.24 31.25 -16.59
C ARG A 23 27.97 32.08 -16.76
N SER A 24 28.22 33.32 -17.17
CA SER A 24 27.41 34.12 -18.10
C SER A 24 26.00 33.58 -18.45
N VAL A 25 24.98 34.24 -17.89
CA VAL A 25 23.78 34.86 -18.51
C VAL A 25 23.26 34.36 -19.89
N ALA A 26 23.43 33.09 -20.25
CA ALA A 26 22.95 32.55 -21.52
C ALA A 26 22.42 31.13 -21.38
N ASN A 27 21.38 30.96 -20.55
CA ASN A 27 20.28 30.00 -20.72
C ASN A 27 19.28 30.14 -19.56
N SER A 28 18.63 31.30 -19.49
CA SER A 28 17.55 31.59 -18.53
C SER A 28 16.26 30.80 -18.80
N GLN A 29 16.31 29.72 -19.59
CA GLN A 29 15.16 28.91 -20.00
C GLN A 29 15.21 27.46 -19.52
N ASP A 30 16.37 26.93 -19.08
CA ASP A 30 16.48 25.54 -18.60
C ASP A 30 16.34 25.39 -17.07
N ASP A 31 16.63 26.44 -16.28
CA ASP A 31 16.45 26.40 -14.81
C ASP A 31 14.97 26.42 -14.38
N VAL A 32 14.05 26.71 -15.31
CA VAL A 32 12.60 26.69 -15.06
C VAL A 32 12.02 25.27 -15.18
N GLN A 33 12.70 24.33 -15.86
CA GLN A 33 12.18 22.99 -16.12
C GLN A 33 12.49 21.96 -15.03
N ALA A 34 13.51 22.17 -14.19
CA ALA A 34 13.78 21.27 -13.05
C ALA A 34 12.72 21.40 -11.92
N SER A 35 11.95 22.49 -11.93
CA SER A 35 10.91 22.79 -10.93
C SER A 35 9.53 22.26 -11.30
N THR A 36 9.36 21.64 -12.47
CA THR A 36 8.05 21.23 -13.01
C THR A 36 7.72 19.75 -12.82
N ARG A 37 8.49 18.99 -12.00
CA ARG A 37 7.90 17.78 -11.42
C ARG A 37 6.78 18.26 -10.52
N GLN A 38 5.54 18.11 -11.00
CA GLN A 38 4.33 18.26 -10.22
C GLN A 38 4.63 17.63 -8.86
N THR A 39 4.83 18.47 -7.84
CA THR A 39 4.82 18.00 -6.46
C THR A 39 3.51 17.27 -6.35
N ASP A 40 3.59 15.95 -6.15
CA ASP A 40 2.42 15.11 -5.99
C ASP A 40 1.47 15.87 -5.05
N PRO A 41 0.26 16.25 -5.50
CA PRO A 41 -0.61 17.17 -4.75
C PRO A 41 -0.96 16.64 -3.35
N GLU A 42 -0.61 15.38 -3.06
CA GLU A 42 -0.71 14.72 -1.77
C GLU A 42 0.48 15.01 -0.80
N ILE A 43 1.58 15.60 -1.27
CA ILE A 43 2.77 15.85 -0.42
C ILE A 43 2.52 17.06 0.49
N ILE A 44 2.40 16.77 1.79
CA ILE A 44 2.26 17.78 2.84
C ILE A 44 3.61 18.52 3.04
N PRO A 45 3.64 19.86 2.99
CA PRO A 45 4.86 20.62 3.28
C PRO A 45 5.40 20.35 4.69
N GLN A 46 6.72 20.21 4.82
CA GLN A 46 7.37 19.82 6.08
C GLN A 46 7.05 20.77 7.26
N GLU A 47 6.97 22.07 7.00
CA GLU A 47 6.65 23.08 8.02
C GLU A 47 5.22 22.96 8.54
N LEU A 48 4.26 22.60 7.68
CA LEU A 48 2.88 22.34 8.08
C LEU A 48 2.79 21.08 8.93
N LEU A 49 3.46 20.00 8.50
CA LEU A 49 3.48 18.73 9.23
C LEU A 49 4.05 18.87 10.65
N LYS A 50 5.14 19.62 10.82
CA LYS A 50 5.74 19.90 12.15
C LYS A 50 4.77 20.66 13.07
N LYS A 51 4.09 21.69 12.54
CA LYS A 51 3.09 22.47 13.30
C LYS A 51 1.90 21.59 13.68
N TYR A 52 1.44 20.77 12.74
CA TYR A 52 0.34 19.82 12.94
C TYR A 52 0.63 18.83 14.06
N LEU A 53 1.80 18.17 14.02
CA LEU A 53 2.20 17.19 15.04
C LEU A 53 2.32 17.83 16.43
N THR A 54 2.93 19.02 16.50
CA THR A 54 3.04 19.79 17.76
C THR A 54 1.67 20.11 18.33
N TYR A 55 0.74 20.60 17.50
CA TYR A 55 -0.61 20.92 17.92
C TYR A 55 -1.37 19.68 18.42
N ALA A 56 -1.36 18.59 17.62
CA ALA A 56 -2.05 17.35 17.94
C ALA A 56 -1.54 16.72 19.25
N LYS A 57 -0.23 16.78 19.51
CA LYS A 57 0.38 16.24 20.73
C LYS A 57 0.02 17.04 21.98
N LEU A 58 -0.11 18.36 21.88
CA LEU A 58 -0.34 19.24 23.02
C LEU A 58 -1.82 19.44 23.35
N ASN A 59 -2.72 19.36 22.37
CA ASN A 59 -4.12 19.78 22.53
C ASN A 59 -5.14 18.64 22.42
N VAL A 60 -4.74 17.46 21.96
CA VAL A 60 -5.67 16.36 21.67
C VAL A 60 -5.35 15.12 22.52
N PHE A 61 -6.29 14.77 23.38
CA PHE A 61 -6.20 13.67 24.33
C PHE A 61 -7.41 12.74 24.14
N PRO A 62 -7.37 11.87 23.10
CA PRO A 62 -8.49 11.03 22.76
C PRO A 62 -8.86 10.09 23.90
N ARG A 63 -10.17 9.86 24.09
CA ARG A 63 -10.69 8.88 25.04
C ARG A 63 -11.41 7.75 24.31
N LEU A 64 -11.22 6.53 24.82
CA LEU A 64 -11.88 5.32 24.35
C LEU A 64 -13.22 5.14 25.08
N HIS A 65 -14.25 4.65 24.38
CA HIS A 65 -15.52 4.27 24.98
C HIS A 65 -15.55 2.78 25.35
N ASP A 66 -16.36 2.40 26.32
CA ASP A 66 -16.45 1.01 26.80
C ASP A 66 -16.86 0.03 25.69
N ALA A 67 -17.76 0.43 24.78
CA ALA A 67 -18.20 -0.41 23.66
C ALA A 67 -17.06 -0.80 22.69
N ASP A 68 -16.03 0.05 22.55
CA ASP A 68 -14.87 -0.22 21.71
C ASP A 68 -13.93 -1.24 22.37
N LEU A 69 -13.89 -1.25 23.71
CA LEU A 69 -13.06 -2.15 24.50
C LEU A 69 -13.53 -3.61 24.41
N ASP A 70 -14.84 -3.82 24.37
CA ASP A 70 -15.44 -5.16 24.22
C ASP A 70 -15.02 -5.80 22.89
N LYS A 71 -15.06 -5.02 21.80
CA LYS A 71 -14.63 -5.45 20.46
C LYS A 71 -13.15 -5.84 20.43
N LEU A 72 -12.28 -5.02 21.02
CA LEU A 72 -10.85 -5.32 21.14
C LEU A 72 -10.58 -6.60 21.93
N THR A 73 -11.33 -6.80 23.02
CA THR A 73 -11.23 -7.99 23.87
C THR A 73 -11.67 -9.24 23.13
N GLN A 74 -12.76 -9.16 22.36
CA GLN A 74 -13.24 -10.27 21.53
C GLN A 74 -12.20 -10.68 20.48
N VAL A 75 -11.65 -9.71 19.75
CA VAL A 75 -10.61 -9.98 18.73
C VAL A 75 -9.35 -10.58 19.37
N TYR A 76 -8.94 -10.09 20.54
CA TYR A 76 -7.83 -10.68 21.27
C TYR A 76 -8.10 -12.13 21.69
N ALA A 77 -9.30 -12.43 22.21
CA ALA A 77 -9.66 -13.77 22.64
C ALA A 77 -9.64 -14.75 21.45
N GLU A 78 -10.18 -14.33 20.31
CA GLU A 78 -10.14 -15.08 19.06
C GLU A 78 -8.69 -15.30 18.60
N LEU A 79 -7.89 -14.24 18.54
CA LEU A 79 -6.49 -14.30 18.08
C LEU A 79 -5.62 -15.15 19.02
N ARG A 80 -5.87 -15.10 20.32
CA ARG A 80 -5.22 -15.95 21.32
C ARG A 80 -5.60 -17.41 21.12
N ARG A 81 -6.87 -17.70 20.86
CA ARG A 81 -7.31 -19.07 20.57
C ARG A 81 -6.61 -19.58 19.31
N GLU A 82 -6.70 -18.88 18.19
CA GLU A 82 -6.13 -19.34 16.91
C GLU A 82 -4.58 -19.45 16.95
N SER A 83 -3.90 -18.49 17.58
CA SER A 83 -2.44 -18.55 17.74
C SER A 83 -1.96 -19.66 18.67
N SER A 84 -2.77 -20.07 19.67
CA SER A 84 -2.41 -21.16 20.59
C SER A 84 -2.55 -22.55 19.97
N HIS A 85 -3.40 -22.71 18.96
CA HIS A 85 -3.52 -23.97 18.20
C HIS A 85 -2.39 -24.14 17.19
N GLY A 86 -1.77 -23.03 16.75
CA GLY A 86 -0.62 -23.05 15.85
C GLY A 86 0.71 -23.28 16.58
N GLN A 87 1.70 -23.85 15.88
CA GLN A 87 3.10 -23.94 16.35
C GLN A 87 3.84 -22.58 16.22
N GLY A 88 3.15 -21.48 16.52
CA GLY A 88 3.58 -20.09 16.37
C GLY A 88 3.79 -19.38 17.71
N VAL A 89 4.21 -18.11 17.65
CA VAL A 89 4.37 -17.29 18.87
C VAL A 89 3.00 -16.84 19.34
N PRO A 90 2.60 -17.12 20.60
CA PRO A 90 1.29 -16.75 21.11
C PRO A 90 1.19 -15.23 21.35
N ILE A 91 -0.02 -14.70 21.21
CA ILE A 91 -0.28 -13.29 21.51
C ILE A 91 -0.31 -13.02 23.04
N ALA A 92 0.36 -11.96 23.46
CA ALA A 92 0.40 -11.48 24.85
C ALA A 92 -0.54 -10.28 25.11
N VAL A 93 -0.82 -9.99 26.40
CA VAL A 93 -1.71 -8.89 26.82
C VAL A 93 -1.23 -7.52 26.32
N ARG A 94 0.09 -7.32 26.21
CA ARG A 94 0.69 -6.08 25.66
C ARG A 94 0.18 -5.70 24.27
N HIS A 95 -0.30 -6.67 23.48
CA HIS A 95 -0.83 -6.39 22.14
C HIS A 95 -2.19 -5.71 22.20
N ILE A 96 -2.99 -5.94 23.24
CA ILE A 96 -4.25 -5.21 23.47
C ILE A 96 -3.95 -3.75 23.79
N GLU A 97 -3.01 -3.51 24.71
CA GLU A 97 -2.58 -2.14 25.02
C GLU A 97 -2.05 -1.41 23.79
N SER A 98 -1.32 -2.12 22.93
CA SER A 98 -0.86 -1.56 21.65
C SER A 98 -2.02 -1.23 20.72
N MET A 99 -3.07 -2.05 20.63
CA MET A 99 -4.26 -1.70 19.85
C MET A 99 -4.93 -0.43 20.39
N ILE A 100 -5.10 -0.32 21.71
CA ILE A 100 -5.67 0.88 22.34
C ILE A 100 -4.85 2.13 21.99
N ARG A 101 -3.53 2.07 22.17
CA ARG A 101 -2.62 3.18 21.82
C ARG A 101 -2.67 3.55 20.34
N MET A 102 -2.80 2.57 19.44
CA MET A 102 -2.92 2.82 18.00
C MET A 102 -4.26 3.48 17.65
N SER A 103 -5.36 3.06 18.28
CA SER A 103 -6.68 3.69 18.10
C SER A 103 -6.67 5.15 18.54
N GLU A 104 -6.10 5.44 19.72
CA GLU A 104 -5.92 6.81 20.22
C GLU A 104 -4.99 7.61 19.30
N ALA A 105 -3.89 7.03 18.82
CA ALA A 105 -3.00 7.69 17.87
C ALA A 105 -3.73 8.06 16.58
N HIS A 106 -4.59 7.17 16.07
CA HIS A 106 -5.38 7.41 14.87
C HIS A 106 -6.43 8.51 15.07
N ALA A 107 -7.12 8.52 16.21
CA ALA A 107 -8.02 9.62 16.59
C ALA A 107 -7.26 10.96 16.74
N ARG A 108 -6.07 10.94 17.35
CA ARG A 108 -5.20 12.12 17.48
C ARG A 108 -4.74 12.65 16.13
N MET A 109 -4.43 11.77 15.18
CA MET A 109 -4.10 12.14 13.79
C MET A 109 -5.28 12.78 13.05
N HIS A 110 -6.52 12.64 13.53
CA HIS A 110 -7.70 13.32 13.01
C HIS A 110 -8.14 14.51 13.89
N LEU A 111 -7.32 14.90 14.89
CA LEU A 111 -7.64 15.91 15.90
C LEU A 111 -8.94 15.63 16.67
N ARG A 112 -9.35 14.37 16.77
CA ARG A 112 -10.56 13.97 17.50
C ARG A 112 -10.26 13.72 18.97
N GLN A 113 -11.14 14.18 19.84
CA GLN A 113 -11.06 13.93 21.30
C GLN A 113 -11.67 12.57 21.71
N HIS A 114 -12.28 11.85 20.78
CA HIS A 114 -12.90 10.57 21.04
C HIS A 114 -12.52 9.59 19.94
N VAL A 115 -12.29 8.35 20.35
CA VAL A 115 -12.04 7.23 19.44
C VAL A 115 -13.37 6.80 18.82
N ILE A 116 -13.37 6.54 17.52
CA ILE A 116 -14.50 5.96 16.80
C ILE A 116 -14.18 4.52 16.36
N GLN A 117 -15.21 3.78 15.98
CA GLN A 117 -15.08 2.39 15.51
C GLN A 117 -14.07 2.22 14.36
N GLU A 118 -13.96 3.20 13.46
CA GLU A 118 -12.97 3.15 12.37
C GLU A 118 -11.52 3.18 12.87
N ASP A 119 -11.25 3.88 13.97
CA ASP A 119 -9.91 3.94 14.57
C ASP A 119 -9.52 2.57 15.14
N VAL A 120 -10.49 1.91 15.77
CA VAL A 120 -10.35 0.57 16.34
C VAL A 120 -10.12 -0.46 15.24
N ASP A 121 -10.91 -0.40 14.16
CA ASP A 121 -10.74 -1.29 13.01
C ASP A 121 -9.38 -1.09 12.33
N MET A 122 -8.90 0.14 12.22
CA MET A 122 -7.56 0.44 11.72
C MET A 122 -6.47 -0.14 12.63
N ALA A 123 -6.59 0.05 13.94
CA ALA A 123 -5.63 -0.47 14.92
C ALA A 123 -5.56 -2.00 14.90
N ILE A 124 -6.72 -2.67 14.82
CA ILE A 124 -6.81 -4.13 14.69
C ILE A 124 -6.10 -4.58 13.39
N ARG A 125 -6.39 -3.93 12.26
CA ARG A 125 -5.77 -4.26 10.97
C ARG A 125 -4.25 -4.15 11.04
N VAL A 126 -3.72 -3.04 11.55
CA VAL A 126 -2.26 -2.81 11.65
C VAL A 126 -1.61 -3.85 12.57
N LEU A 127 -2.23 -4.17 13.71
CA LEU A 127 -1.71 -5.21 14.61
C LEU A 127 -1.69 -6.57 13.91
N LEU A 128 -2.78 -6.94 13.24
CA LEU A 128 -2.89 -8.22 12.55
C LEU A 128 -1.87 -8.35 11.42
N ASP A 129 -1.71 -7.34 10.57
CA ASP A 129 -0.71 -7.34 9.49
C ASP A 129 0.71 -7.53 10.04
N SER A 130 1.06 -6.79 11.10
CA SER A 130 2.36 -6.92 11.77
C SER A 130 2.55 -8.30 12.42
N PHE A 131 1.55 -8.81 13.15
CA PHE A 131 1.67 -10.08 13.86
C PHE A 131 1.70 -11.27 12.90
N ILE A 132 0.80 -11.30 11.93
CA ILE A 132 0.66 -12.39 10.94
C ILE A 132 1.94 -12.52 10.11
N SER A 133 2.55 -11.40 9.69
CA SER A 133 3.80 -11.44 8.90
C SER A 133 5.00 -12.04 9.65
N THR A 134 4.97 -12.07 10.99
CA THR A 134 6.04 -12.71 11.81
C THR A 134 5.85 -14.22 12.01
N GLN A 135 4.71 -14.77 11.62
CA GLN A 135 4.40 -16.19 11.82
C GLN A 135 4.92 -17.06 10.67
N LYS A 136 5.12 -18.36 10.95
CA LYS A 136 5.47 -19.36 9.92
C LYS A 136 4.40 -19.39 8.83
N PHE A 137 4.80 -19.61 7.58
CA PHE A 137 3.92 -19.55 6.39
C PHE A 137 2.58 -20.30 6.53
N GLY A 138 2.59 -21.53 7.07
CA GLY A 138 1.35 -22.30 7.28
C GLY A 138 0.39 -21.64 8.28
N VAL A 139 0.92 -21.14 9.40
CA VAL A 139 0.13 -20.43 10.43
C VAL A 139 -0.30 -19.06 9.90
N GLN A 140 0.57 -18.37 9.16
CA GLN A 140 0.27 -17.10 8.51
C GLN A 140 -0.96 -17.22 7.61
N LYS A 141 -1.03 -18.24 6.74
CA LYS A 141 -2.18 -18.47 5.85
C LYS A 141 -3.45 -18.80 6.61
N ALA A 142 -3.37 -19.61 7.67
CA ALA A 142 -4.52 -19.91 8.52
C ALA A 142 -5.07 -18.65 9.21
N LEU A 143 -4.19 -17.85 9.82
CA LEU A 143 -4.59 -16.59 10.48
C LEU A 143 -5.15 -15.57 9.49
N GLN A 144 -4.57 -15.43 8.28
CA GLN A 144 -5.12 -14.57 7.23
C GLN A 144 -6.54 -14.98 6.84
N LYS A 145 -6.83 -16.28 6.83
CA LYS A 145 -8.18 -16.79 6.53
C LYS A 145 -9.16 -16.48 7.66
N SER A 146 -8.79 -16.75 8.91
CA SER A 146 -9.67 -16.51 10.08
C SER A 146 -9.96 -15.02 10.27
N PHE A 147 -8.95 -14.16 10.12
CA PHE A 147 -9.07 -12.71 10.34
C PHE A 147 -9.31 -11.90 9.07
N LYS A 148 -9.70 -12.54 7.95
CA LYS A 148 -9.91 -11.90 6.64
C LYS A 148 -10.82 -10.66 6.72
N ARG A 149 -11.88 -10.73 7.53
CA ARG A 149 -12.85 -9.62 7.73
C ARG A 149 -12.17 -8.32 8.19
N TYR A 150 -11.22 -8.41 9.11
CA TYR A 150 -10.54 -7.24 9.67
C TYR A 150 -9.43 -6.71 8.75
N MET A 151 -8.81 -7.59 7.95
CA MET A 151 -7.71 -7.21 7.04
C MET A 151 -8.18 -6.48 5.77
N ILE A 152 -9.45 -6.64 5.37
CA ILE A 152 -10.03 -6.00 4.18
C ILE A 152 -10.46 -4.55 4.44
N PHE A 153 -10.61 -4.15 5.70
CA PHE A 153 -11.06 -2.80 6.08
C PHE A 153 -10.15 -1.70 5.49
N LYS A 154 -10.72 -0.73 4.75
CA LYS A 154 -10.02 0.38 4.07
C LYS A 154 -8.80 -0.06 3.23
N LYS A 155 -8.82 -1.26 2.65
CA LYS A 155 -7.83 -1.63 1.64
C LYS A 155 -8.17 -0.93 0.34
N ASP A 156 -7.17 -0.35 -0.31
CA ASP A 156 -7.31 0.17 -1.66
C ASP A 156 -7.46 -1.03 -2.61
N PHE A 157 -8.72 -1.31 -2.97
CA PHE A 157 -9.06 -2.41 -3.85
C PHE A 157 -8.39 -2.25 -5.21
N ASN A 158 -8.29 -1.03 -5.74
CA ASN A 158 -7.68 -0.77 -7.04
C ASN A 158 -6.18 -1.06 -6.98
N ALA A 159 -5.49 -0.61 -5.94
CA ALA A 159 -4.06 -0.91 -5.76
C ALA A 159 -3.79 -2.42 -5.61
N ILE A 160 -4.68 -3.15 -4.94
CA ILE A 160 -4.55 -4.61 -4.78
C ILE A 160 -4.76 -5.33 -6.10
N VAL A 161 -5.82 -5.00 -6.83
CA VAL A 161 -6.10 -5.60 -8.15
C VAL A 161 -4.97 -5.27 -9.12
N LEU A 162 -4.44 -4.04 -9.08
CA LEU A 162 -3.26 -3.66 -9.86
C LEU A 162 -2.02 -4.48 -9.49
N HIS A 163 -1.79 -4.73 -8.21
CA HIS A 163 -0.70 -5.59 -7.77
C HIS A 163 -0.87 -7.03 -8.25
N LEU A 164 -2.08 -7.59 -8.16
CA LEU A 164 -2.41 -8.93 -8.64
C LEU A 164 -2.18 -9.06 -10.14
N LEU A 165 -2.61 -8.06 -10.90
CA LEU A 165 -2.40 -8.00 -12.34
C LEU A 165 -0.90 -7.93 -12.68
N ARG A 166 -0.11 -7.12 -11.97
CA ARG A 166 1.36 -7.07 -12.14
C ARG A 166 2.04 -8.41 -11.84
N VAL A 167 1.57 -9.14 -10.81
CA VAL A 167 2.07 -10.48 -10.51
C VAL A 167 1.74 -11.45 -11.65
N LEU A 168 0.51 -11.42 -12.18
CA LEU A 168 0.11 -12.26 -13.31
C LEU A 168 0.91 -11.97 -14.58
N VAL A 169 1.17 -10.70 -14.89
CA VAL A 169 2.04 -10.31 -16.01
C VAL A 169 3.45 -10.86 -15.81
N LYS A 170 4.00 -10.78 -14.60
CA LYS A 170 5.33 -11.31 -14.31
C LYS A 170 5.38 -12.84 -14.46
N ASP A 171 4.35 -13.53 -14.00
CA ASP A 171 4.21 -14.98 -14.15
C ASP A 171 4.13 -15.37 -15.64
N ALA A 172 3.35 -14.62 -16.44
CA ALA A 172 3.22 -14.83 -17.89
C ALA A 172 4.54 -14.58 -18.64
N LEU A 173 5.25 -13.50 -18.31
CA LEU A 173 6.58 -13.21 -18.84
C LEU A 173 7.57 -14.33 -18.55
N HIS A 174 7.58 -14.81 -17.30
CA HIS A 174 8.48 -15.88 -16.90
C HIS A 174 8.18 -17.19 -17.64
N PHE A 175 6.90 -17.49 -17.87
CA PHE A 175 6.49 -18.64 -18.68
C PHE A 175 6.96 -18.51 -20.14
N GLU A 176 6.79 -17.33 -20.74
CA GLU A 176 7.25 -17.07 -22.11
C GLU A 176 8.77 -17.13 -22.25
N GLU A 177 9.54 -16.70 -21.24
CA GLU A 177 11.00 -16.83 -21.19
C GLU A 177 11.43 -18.30 -21.20
N ILE A 178 10.80 -19.14 -20.38
CA ILE A 178 11.10 -20.57 -20.32
C ILE A 178 10.71 -21.27 -21.63
N ALA A 179 9.56 -20.90 -22.21
CA ALA A 179 9.05 -21.53 -23.42
C ALA A 179 9.82 -21.11 -24.69
N SER A 180 10.23 -19.84 -24.78
CA SER A 180 10.75 -19.23 -26.02
C SER A 180 12.27 -18.99 -25.98
N GLY A 181 12.91 -19.09 -24.81
CA GLY A 181 14.36 -18.89 -24.63
C GLY A 181 14.85 -17.44 -24.84
N SER A 182 13.96 -16.49 -25.12
CA SER A 182 14.27 -15.06 -25.26
C SER A 182 13.01 -14.20 -25.03
N SER A 183 13.12 -13.17 -24.18
CA SER A 183 12.06 -12.18 -23.89
C SER A 183 12.16 -10.88 -24.69
N THR A 184 13.15 -10.77 -25.59
CA THR A 184 13.56 -9.49 -26.21
C THR A 184 12.63 -8.95 -27.31
N ASN A 185 11.61 -9.70 -27.74
CA ASN A 185 10.75 -9.31 -28.88
C ASN A 185 9.25 -9.19 -28.54
N LEU A 186 8.86 -9.28 -27.27
CA LEU A 186 7.45 -9.18 -26.89
C LEU A 186 7.08 -7.70 -26.71
N SER A 187 6.30 -7.16 -27.64
CA SER A 187 5.74 -5.80 -27.53
C SER A 187 4.53 -5.74 -26.59
N TYR A 188 3.89 -6.89 -26.32
CA TYR A 188 2.72 -7.00 -25.46
C TYR A 188 2.67 -8.34 -24.74
N VAL A 189 2.03 -8.35 -23.57
CA VAL A 189 1.69 -9.56 -22.80
C VAL A 189 0.19 -9.58 -22.59
N ASP A 190 -0.42 -10.71 -22.90
CA ASP A 190 -1.86 -10.91 -22.81
C ASP A 190 -2.17 -11.76 -21.56
N VAL A 191 -2.99 -11.22 -20.63
CA VAL A 191 -3.42 -11.88 -19.39
C VAL A 191 -4.94 -12.09 -19.44
N LYS A 192 -5.45 -13.27 -19.07
CA LYS A 192 -6.90 -13.52 -19.08
C LYS A 192 -7.59 -12.83 -17.90
N ILE A 193 -8.79 -12.30 -18.14
CA ILE A 193 -9.60 -11.68 -17.07
C ILE A 193 -10.00 -12.73 -16.01
N GLU A 194 -10.26 -13.97 -16.43
CA GLU A 194 -10.62 -15.07 -15.54
C GLU A 194 -9.53 -15.34 -14.48
N ASP A 195 -8.25 -15.27 -14.87
CA ASP A 195 -7.13 -15.49 -13.95
C ASP A 195 -7.03 -14.38 -12.91
N LEU A 196 -7.29 -13.12 -13.33
CA LEU A 196 -7.35 -11.99 -12.42
C LEU A 196 -8.55 -12.12 -11.47
N GLN A 197 -9.72 -12.52 -11.97
CA GLN A 197 -10.93 -12.68 -11.16
C GLN A 197 -10.77 -13.80 -10.13
N ASN A 198 -10.19 -14.94 -10.51
CA ASN A 198 -9.89 -16.05 -9.60
C ASN A 198 -8.93 -15.61 -8.49
N LYS A 199 -7.85 -14.90 -8.84
CA LYS A 199 -6.92 -14.37 -7.84
C LYS A 199 -7.57 -13.28 -6.98
N ALA A 200 -8.44 -12.44 -7.51
CA ALA A 200 -9.14 -11.39 -6.78
C ALA A 200 -10.17 -11.95 -5.78
N LEU A 201 -10.83 -13.05 -6.12
CA LEU A 201 -11.74 -13.80 -5.24
C LEU A 201 -11.06 -14.27 -3.94
N ASP A 202 -9.79 -14.67 -3.99
CA ASP A 202 -9.01 -15.02 -2.80
C ASP A 202 -8.91 -13.84 -1.81
N TYR A 203 -8.85 -12.61 -2.33
CA TYR A 203 -8.87 -11.38 -1.55
C TYR A 203 -10.29 -10.90 -1.18
N GLY A 204 -11.32 -11.60 -1.66
CA GLY A 204 -12.73 -11.26 -1.41
C GLY A 204 -13.25 -10.13 -2.29
N ILE A 205 -12.60 -9.88 -3.43
CA ILE A 205 -12.96 -8.84 -4.39
C ILE A 205 -13.78 -9.53 -5.50
N SER A 206 -15.07 -9.22 -5.57
CA SER A 206 -15.99 -9.79 -6.56
C SER A 206 -16.26 -8.85 -7.74
N ASP A 207 -16.17 -7.54 -7.52
CA ASP A 207 -16.41 -6.54 -8.56
C ASP A 207 -15.08 -5.92 -9.03
N LEU A 208 -14.77 -6.13 -10.31
CA LEU A 208 -13.59 -5.58 -10.98
C LEU A 208 -13.96 -4.42 -11.92
N LYS A 209 -15.25 -4.11 -12.11
CA LYS A 209 -15.68 -3.04 -13.02
C LYS A 209 -15.22 -1.67 -12.55
N ALA A 210 -15.22 -1.44 -11.24
CA ALA A 210 -14.70 -0.21 -10.64
C ALA A 210 -13.19 -0.05 -10.91
N PHE A 211 -12.43 -1.14 -10.97
CA PHE A 211 -11.00 -1.14 -11.25
C PHE A 211 -10.69 -0.85 -12.72
N PHE A 212 -11.41 -1.45 -13.66
CA PHE A 212 -11.16 -1.22 -15.09
C PHE A 212 -11.42 0.23 -15.53
N ASN A 213 -12.33 0.93 -14.84
CA ASN A 213 -12.62 2.34 -15.09
C ASN A 213 -11.72 3.30 -14.29
N SER A 214 -10.79 2.78 -13.49
CA SER A 214 -9.98 3.58 -12.59
C SER A 214 -8.75 4.16 -13.30
N THR A 215 -8.28 5.33 -12.85
CA THR A 215 -7.10 5.98 -13.44
C THR A 215 -5.83 5.17 -13.20
N GLU A 216 -5.80 4.36 -12.14
CA GLU A 216 -4.69 3.45 -11.82
C GLU A 216 -4.49 2.36 -12.88
N PHE A 217 -5.57 1.89 -13.52
CA PHE A 217 -5.50 0.90 -14.59
C PHE A 217 -4.89 1.50 -15.87
N SER A 218 -5.39 2.67 -16.29
CA SER A 218 -4.89 3.38 -17.48
C SER A 218 -3.44 3.86 -17.32
N ASN A 219 -3.08 4.39 -16.15
CA ASN A 219 -1.72 4.87 -15.86
C ASN A 219 -0.67 3.75 -15.88
N ALA A 220 -1.08 2.50 -15.73
CA ALA A 220 -0.19 1.35 -15.69
C ALA A 220 -0.03 0.64 -17.06
N ASN A 221 -0.40 1.31 -18.16
CA ASN A 221 -0.26 0.81 -19.54
C ASN A 221 -1.00 -0.51 -19.81
N PHE A 222 -2.18 -0.67 -19.20
CA PHE A 222 -3.07 -1.80 -19.46
C PHE A 222 -4.22 -1.38 -20.37
N GLU A 223 -4.58 -2.26 -21.29
CA GLU A 223 -5.72 -2.11 -22.19
C GLU A 223 -6.66 -3.30 -21.98
N LEU A 224 -7.95 -3.02 -21.84
CA LEU A 224 -8.99 -4.04 -21.69
C LEU A 224 -9.57 -4.38 -23.06
N ASP A 225 -9.52 -5.65 -23.46
CA ASP A 225 -10.23 -6.18 -24.61
C ASP A 225 -11.42 -7.02 -24.12
N GLU A 226 -12.59 -6.38 -23.98
CA GLU A 226 -13.82 -7.03 -23.53
C GLU A 226 -14.33 -8.09 -24.52
N ALA A 227 -14.03 -7.96 -25.81
CA ALA A 227 -14.49 -8.89 -26.84
C ALA A 227 -13.74 -10.24 -26.76
N ARG A 228 -12.47 -10.21 -26.34
CA ARG A 228 -11.63 -11.40 -26.21
C ARG A 228 -11.46 -11.88 -24.77
N GLY A 229 -11.88 -11.09 -23.79
CA GLY A 229 -11.73 -11.42 -22.36
C GLY A 229 -10.28 -11.34 -21.87
N ILE A 230 -9.48 -10.44 -22.46
CA ILE A 230 -8.03 -10.34 -22.24
C ILE A 230 -7.66 -8.93 -21.78
N ILE A 231 -6.70 -8.86 -20.86
CA ILE A 231 -6.03 -7.63 -20.42
C ILE A 231 -4.66 -7.62 -21.08
N ARG A 232 -4.43 -6.65 -21.97
CA ARG A 232 -3.17 -6.47 -22.65
C ARG A 232 -2.29 -5.49 -21.89
N HIS A 233 -1.06 -5.89 -21.60
CA HIS A 233 -0.04 -5.01 -21.06
C HIS A 233 0.97 -4.65 -22.14
N ARG A 234 1.16 -3.35 -22.40
CA ARG A 234 2.22 -2.88 -23.31
C ARG A 234 3.54 -2.81 -22.57
N LEU A 235 4.51 -3.63 -22.98
CA LEU A 235 5.86 -3.56 -22.45
C LEU A 235 6.57 -2.37 -23.10
N GLY A 236 6.91 -1.37 -22.30
CA GLY A 236 7.69 -0.23 -22.77
C GLY A 236 9.10 -0.66 -23.17
N HIS A 237 9.55 -0.21 -24.34
CA HIS A 237 10.96 -0.17 -24.71
C HIS A 237 11.70 0.91 -23.90
#